data_AF-A0A7X3VPY2-F1
#
_entry.id   AF-A0A7X3VPY2-F1
#
_cell.length_a   1.000
_cell.length_b   1.000
_cell.length_c   1.000
_cell.angle_alpha   90.00
_cell.angle_beta   90.00
_cell.angle_gamma   90.00
#
_symmetry.space_group_name_H-M   'P 1'
#
loop_
_entity.id
_entity.type
_entity.pdbx_description
1 polymer ?
#
loop_
_entity_poly.entity_id
_entity_poly.type
_entity_poly.pdbx_seq_one_letter_code
_entity_poly.pdbx_strand_id
1 'polypeptide(L)'
;GTKRASNWQRYHEGGGSELLFEEGADAYVPYAGKMNDNLKTTLAKIRSLLCNCGAISLPEFRQKARFVLVSSASIREGGVHDIIPRTTEDG
;
A
#
# COMPACT_ATOMS: atom_id res chain seq x y z
N GLY A 1 12.47 -3.39 -14.94
CA GLY A 1 13.03 -2.61 -13.79
C GLY A 1 13.49 -1.25 -14.26
N THR A 2 13.87 -0.31 -13.37
CA THR A 2 14.50 0.95 -13.82
C THR A 2 15.89 0.65 -14.37
N LYS A 3 16.40 1.49 -15.28
CA LYS A 3 17.78 1.37 -15.78
C LYS A 3 18.80 1.39 -14.64
N ARG A 4 18.53 2.18 -13.59
CA ARG A 4 19.36 2.26 -12.39
C ARG A 4 19.41 0.96 -11.60
N ALA A 5 18.27 0.30 -11.39
CA ALA A 5 18.22 -0.95 -10.64
C ALA A 5 18.86 -2.12 -11.42
N SER A 6 18.90 -2.02 -12.75
CA SER A 6 19.48 -2.99 -13.68
C SER A 6 19.09 -4.46 -13.44
N ASN A 7 17.90 -4.71 -12.87
CA ASN A 7 17.43 -6.06 -12.53
C ASN A 7 16.81 -6.75 -13.75
N TRP A 8 17.68 -7.17 -14.68
CA TRP A 8 17.30 -7.87 -15.91
C TRP A 8 16.87 -9.32 -15.66
N GLN A 9 17.40 -9.99 -14.62
CA GLN A 9 17.06 -11.40 -14.33
C GLN A 9 15.57 -11.60 -14.04
N ARG A 10 14.90 -10.59 -13.48
CA ARG A 10 13.45 -10.61 -13.23
C ARG A 10 12.62 -10.77 -14.52
N TYR A 11 13.17 -10.39 -15.66
CA TYR A 11 12.49 -10.33 -16.96
C TYR A 11 13.19 -11.16 -18.03
N HIS A 12 14.08 -12.05 -17.60
CA HIS A 12 14.89 -12.84 -18.51
C HIS A 12 14.10 -14.04 -19.02
N GLU A 13 13.73 -14.02 -20.31
CA GLU A 13 13.06 -15.13 -21.00
C GLU A 13 14.05 -16.09 -21.70
N GLY A 14 15.30 -16.14 -21.24
CA GLY A 14 16.33 -17.05 -21.76
C GLY A 14 17.23 -16.49 -22.86
N GLY A 15 17.21 -15.18 -23.12
CA GLY A 15 18.09 -14.49 -24.08
C GLY A 15 18.70 -13.21 -23.52
N GLY A 16 20.03 -13.13 -23.50
CA GLY A 16 20.82 -11.91 -23.20
C GLY A 16 20.95 -11.54 -21.70
N SER A 17 22.11 -11.02 -21.32
CA SER A 17 22.43 -10.58 -19.94
C SER A 17 22.18 -9.08 -19.70
N GLU A 18 21.22 -8.48 -20.42
CA GLU A 18 20.98 -7.03 -20.42
C GLU A 18 19.47 -6.71 -20.35
N LEU A 19 19.13 -5.51 -19.84
CA LEU A 19 17.74 -5.03 -19.82
C LEU A 19 17.29 -4.62 -21.22
N LEU A 20 16.30 -5.33 -21.74
CA LEU A 20 15.73 -5.11 -23.07
C LEU A 20 14.90 -3.82 -23.16
N PHE A 21 14.15 -3.49 -22.10
CA PHE A 21 13.41 -2.23 -21.99
C PHE A 21 13.15 -1.86 -20.51
N GLU A 22 12.80 -0.60 -20.27
CA GLU A 22 12.56 -0.06 -18.94
C GLU A 22 11.07 -0.21 -18.54
N GLU A 23 10.82 -0.87 -17.42
CA GLU A 23 9.45 -1.08 -16.87
C GLU A 23 9.21 -0.35 -15.54
N GLY A 24 10.27 0.20 -14.94
CA GLY A 24 10.17 0.93 -13.68
C GLY A 24 10.41 2.41 -13.89
N ALA A 25 9.96 3.23 -12.93
CA ALA A 25 10.32 4.65 -12.83
C ALA A 25 11.14 4.89 -11.56
N ASP A 26 12.13 5.78 -11.64
CA ASP A 26 12.86 6.28 -10.47
C ASP A 26 12.11 7.51 -9.91
N ALA A 27 11.86 7.52 -8.60
CA ALA A 27 11.16 8.61 -7.92
C ALA A 27 11.65 8.78 -6.48
N TYR A 28 11.35 9.95 -5.89
CA TYR A 28 11.56 10.22 -4.47
C TYR A 28 10.27 9.99 -3.69
N VAL A 29 10.39 9.54 -2.44
CA VAL A 29 9.27 9.36 -1.49
C VAL A 29 9.52 10.16 -0.21
N PRO A 30 8.47 10.66 0.47
CA PRO A 30 8.62 11.36 1.74
C PRO A 30 9.27 10.48 2.81
N TYR A 31 10.10 11.09 3.66
CA TYR A 31 10.72 10.37 4.78
C TYR A 31 9.68 10.03 5.86
N ALA A 32 9.47 8.74 6.09
CA ALA A 32 8.45 8.23 7.01
C ALA A 32 8.94 8.00 8.46
N GLY A 33 10.21 8.30 8.78
CA GLY A 33 10.77 8.01 10.10
C GLY A 33 11.23 6.56 10.27
N LYS A 34 11.25 6.07 11.53
CA LYS A 34 11.77 4.73 11.86
C LYS A 34 10.81 3.62 11.40
N MET A 35 11.38 2.53 10.87
CA MET A 35 10.63 1.36 10.44
C MET A 35 9.76 0.75 11.54
N ASN A 36 10.28 0.65 12.76
CA ASN A 36 9.57 0.03 13.89
C ASN A 36 8.26 0.76 14.22
N ASP A 37 8.26 2.09 14.20
CA ASP A 37 7.09 2.88 14.55
C ASP A 37 6.01 2.77 13.47
N ASN A 38 6.42 2.80 12.19
CA ASN A 38 5.51 2.58 11.05
C ASN A 38 4.90 1.16 11.05
N LEU A 39 5.71 0.14 11.36
CA LEU A 39 5.23 -1.24 11.45
C LEU A 39 4.26 -1.43 12.61
N LYS A 40 4.53 -0.86 13.79
CA LYS A 40 3.61 -0.92 14.94
C LYS A 40 2.23 -0.37 14.58
N THR A 41 2.18 0.82 13.97
CA THR A 41 0.93 1.45 13.54
C THR A 41 0.21 0.62 12.48
N THR A 42 0.94 0.09 11.50
CA THR A 42 0.37 -0.73 10.42
C THR A 42 -0.22 -2.03 10.97
N LEU A 43 0.50 -2.73 11.84
CA LEU A 43 0.04 -3.97 12.47
C LEU A 43 -1.15 -3.72 13.40
N ALA A 44 -1.20 -2.60 14.11
CA ALA A 44 -2.34 -2.22 14.93
C ALA A 44 -3.61 -2.06 14.08
N LYS A 45 -3.51 -1.38 12.93
CA LYS A 45 -4.62 -1.24 11.96
C LYS A 45 -5.08 -2.59 11.41
N ILE A 46 -4.14 -3.47 11.04
CA ILE A 46 -4.46 -4.81 10.56
C ILE A 46 -5.19 -5.62 11.65
N ARG A 47 -4.73 -5.58 12.91
CA ARG A 47 -5.40 -6.26 14.02
C ARG A 47 -6.80 -5.74 14.26
N SER A 48 -7.01 -4.42 14.19
CA SER A 48 -8.35 -3.83 14.28
C SER A 48 -9.27 -4.32 13.17
N LEU A 49 -8.78 -4.41 11.93
CA LEU A 49 -9.52 -4.98 10.79
C LEU A 49 -9.91 -6.45 11.04
N LEU A 50 -8.96 -7.28 11.51
CA LEU A 50 -9.22 -8.68 11.82
C LEU A 50 -10.35 -8.81 12.85
N CYS A 51 -10.32 -8.03 13.93
CA CYS A 51 -11.37 -8.00 14.93
C CYS A 51 -12.72 -7.54 14.37
N ASN A 52 -12.74 -6.49 13.52
CA ASN A 52 -13.98 -6.02 12.87
C ASN A 52 -14.60 -7.09 11.95
N CYS A 53 -13.77 -7.94 11.35
CA CYS A 53 -14.22 -9.08 10.55
C CYS A 53 -14.47 -10.35 11.39
N GLY A 54 -14.38 -10.29 12.72
CA GLY A 54 -14.60 -11.43 13.61
C GLY A 54 -13.55 -12.53 13.47
N ALA A 55 -12.32 -12.19 13.09
CA ALA A 55 -11.21 -13.12 12.90
C ALA A 55 -10.08 -12.84 13.90
N ILE A 56 -9.48 -13.90 14.46
CA ILE A 56 -8.30 -13.79 15.34
C ILE A 56 -7.01 -14.26 14.67
N SER A 57 -7.10 -14.76 13.43
CA SER A 57 -5.99 -15.29 12.66
C SER A 57 -6.16 -14.97 11.16
N LEU A 58 -5.05 -14.99 10.41
CA LEU A 58 -5.08 -14.80 8.96
C LEU A 58 -5.89 -15.89 8.21
N PRO A 59 -5.81 -17.18 8.56
CA PRO A 59 -6.67 -18.21 7.96
C PRO A 59 -8.16 -17.93 8.18
N GLU A 60 -8.57 -17.55 9.39
CA GLU A 60 -9.97 -17.20 9.65
C GLU A 60 -10.41 -15.97 8.86
N PHE A 61 -9.57 -14.94 8.78
CA PHE A 61 -9.89 -13.73 8.02
C PHE A 61 -10.12 -14.05 6.54
N ARG A 62 -9.29 -14.91 5.94
CA ARG A 62 -9.46 -15.34 4.55
C ARG A 62 -10.79 -16.05 4.30
N GLN A 63 -11.38 -16.67 5.33
CA GLN A 63 -12.68 -17.35 5.24
C GLN A 63 -13.85 -16.41 5.56
N LYS A 64 -13.68 -15.48 6.50
CA LYS A 64 -14.75 -14.63 7.04
C LYS A 64 -14.88 -13.28 6.33
N ALA A 65 -13.83 -12.79 5.68
CA ALA A 65 -13.82 -11.46 5.05
C ALA A 65 -14.92 -11.33 3.98
N ARG A 66 -15.64 -10.20 4.00
CA ARG A 66 -16.67 -9.86 3.00
C ARG A 66 -16.24 -8.62 2.24
N PHE A 67 -16.19 -8.73 0.91
CA PHE A 67 -15.83 -7.63 0.03
C PHE A 67 -17.06 -7.17 -0.75
N VAL A 68 -17.14 -5.87 -0.98
CA VAL A 68 -18.18 -5.23 -1.79
C VAL A 68 -17.50 -4.28 -2.75
N LEU A 69 -17.98 -4.26 -4.00
CA LEU A 69 -17.52 -3.30 -4.99
C LEU A 69 -18.06 -1.90 -4.64
N VAL A 70 -17.17 -0.91 -4.63
CA VAL A 70 -17.52 0.48 -4.31
C VAL A 70 -17.36 1.35 -5.55
N SER A 71 -18.27 2.30 -5.73
CA SER A 71 -18.20 3.28 -6.83
C SER A 71 -17.17 4.36 -6.53
N SER A 72 -16.79 5.15 -7.54
CA SER A 72 -15.95 6.33 -7.34
C SER A 72 -16.58 7.35 -6.38
N ALA A 73 -17.90 7.51 -6.40
CA ALA A 73 -18.62 8.37 -5.48
C ALA A 73 -18.50 7.87 -4.02
N SER A 74 -18.65 6.56 -3.80
CA SER A 74 -18.51 5.94 -2.49
C SER A 74 -17.09 6.04 -1.92
N ILE A 75 -16.07 6.05 -2.79
CA ILE A 75 -14.68 6.30 -2.36
C ILE A 75 -14.52 7.72 -1.82
N ARG A 76 -15.12 8.71 -2.48
CA ARG A 76 -15.10 10.10 -2.02
C ARG A 76 -15.82 10.25 -0.68
N GLU A 77 -16.98 9.61 -0.55
CA GLU A 77 -17.76 9.58 0.70
C GLU A 77 -17.03 8.88 1.84
N GLY A 78 -16.19 7.88 1.58
CA GLY A 78 -15.39 7.23 2.62
C GLY A 78 -14.22 8.07 3.15
N GLY A 79 -13.84 9.14 2.44
CA GLY A 79 -12.77 10.06 2.85
C GLY A 79 -13.25 11.17 3.78
N VAL A 80 -12.34 12.07 4.16
CA VAL A 80 -12.75 13.33 4.80
C VAL A 80 -13.41 14.21 3.74
N HIS A 81 -14.68 14.55 3.92
CA HIS A 81 -15.43 15.42 3.02
C HIS A 81 -16.32 16.41 3.81
N ASP A 82 -16.75 17.48 3.15
CA ASP A 82 -17.65 18.54 3.65
C ASP A 82 -17.16 19.31 4.90
N ILE A 83 -15.86 19.27 5.19
CA ILE A 83 -15.21 20.07 6.24
C ILE A 83 -13.86 20.61 5.75
N ILE A 84 -13.41 21.72 6.34
CA ILE A 84 -12.05 22.24 6.13
C ILE A 84 -11.12 21.53 7.13
N PRO A 85 -10.19 20.65 6.67
CA PRO A 85 -9.23 20.02 7.57
C PRO A 85 -8.26 21.08 8.08
N ARG A 86 -8.11 21.18 9.40
CA ARG A 86 -7.08 22.04 10.01
C ARG A 86 -5.77 21.28 10.03
N THR A 87 -4.74 21.83 9.41
CA THR A 87 -3.38 21.30 9.49
C THR A 87 -2.58 22.10 10.51
N THR A 88 -1.62 21.47 11.17
CA THR A 88 -0.80 22.08 12.23
C THR A 88 0.13 23.21 11.75
N GLU A 89 0.02 23.62 10.49
CA GLU A 89 0.77 24.73 9.87
C GLU A 89 -0.05 26.03 9.79
N ASP A 90 -1.33 26.01 10.17
CA ASP A 90 -2.23 27.18 10.15
C ASP A 90 -2.12 28.03 11.44
N GLY A 91 -0.91 28.53 11.72
CA GLY A 91 -0.60 29.45 12.83
C GLY A 91 0.38 30.54 12.41
#